data_AF-A0A7W7GKP6-F1
#
_entry.id   AF-A0A7W7GKP6-F1
#
_cell.length_a   1.000
_cell.length_b   1.000
_cell.length_c   1.000
_cell.angle_alpha   90.00
_cell.angle_beta   90.00
_cell.angle_gamma   90.00
#
_symmetry.space_group_name_H-M   'P 1'
#
loop_
_entity.id
_entity.type
_entity.pdbx_description
1 polymer ?
#
loop_
_entity_poly.entity_id
_entity_poly.type
_entity_poly.pdbx_seq_one_letter_code
_entity_poly.pdbx_strand_id
1 'polypeptide(L)'
;MTGLDEHQVRRWTSWHRWATLAMLAHAFLCTAATERRDRPAPDGLIPMTGNEIQHLFAALIRPAHDLAHRLRWSHWRRRHQARARRCHYRHQAAVQP
;
A
#
# COMPACT_ATOMS: atom_id res chain seq x y z
N MET A 1 22.38 12.72 18.10
CA MET A 1 22.33 11.99 16.81
C MET A 1 21.27 10.91 16.93
N THR A 2 20.15 11.00 16.19
CA THR A 2 19.14 9.95 15.87
C THR A 2 17.75 10.59 15.70
N GLY A 3 17.53 11.24 14.55
CA GLY A 3 16.21 11.78 14.16
C GLY A 3 15.83 11.49 12.70
N LEU A 4 16.72 10.86 11.95
CA LEU A 4 16.53 10.57 10.52
C LEU A 4 15.90 9.18 10.25
N ASP A 5 15.92 8.28 11.23
CA ASP A 5 15.52 6.89 11.05
C ASP A 5 13.99 6.72 10.91
N GLU A 6 13.20 7.44 11.71
CA GLU A 6 11.74 7.27 11.76
C GLU A 6 11.04 7.74 10.47
N HIS A 7 11.63 8.71 9.77
CA HIS A 7 11.12 9.21 8.49
C HIS A 7 11.62 8.39 7.29
N GLN A 8 12.84 7.84 7.35
CA GLN A 8 13.41 7.01 6.29
C GLN A 8 12.76 5.63 6.23
N VAL A 9 12.58 4.96 7.38
CA VAL A 9 11.94 3.63 7.45
C VAL A 9 10.51 3.67 6.91
N ARG A 10 9.76 4.74 7.22
CA ARG A 10 8.35 4.87 6.84
C ARG A 10 8.14 5.20 5.36
N ARG A 11 9.12 5.86 4.73
CA ARG A 11 9.11 6.15 3.29
C ARG A 11 9.62 4.93 2.51
N TRP A 12 10.61 4.23 3.04
CA TRP A 12 11.21 3.01 2.47
C TRP A 12 10.20 1.87 2.35
N THR A 13 9.53 1.47 3.43
CA THR A 13 8.57 0.34 3.41
C THR A 13 7.36 0.62 2.53
N SER A 14 6.93 1.88 2.46
CA SER A 14 5.81 2.28 1.62
C SER A 14 6.21 2.20 0.16
N TRP A 15 7.35 2.80 -0.22
CA TRP A 15 7.86 2.77 -1.59
C TRP A 15 8.16 1.36 -2.08
N HIS A 16 8.80 0.53 -1.25
CA HIS A 16 9.10 -0.86 -1.59
C HIS A 16 7.82 -1.66 -1.87
N ARG A 17 6.75 -1.48 -1.08
CA ARG A 17 5.46 -2.13 -1.34
C ARG A 17 4.86 -1.76 -2.70
N TRP A 18 4.87 -0.47 -3.06
CA TRP A 18 4.37 -0.03 -4.37
C TRP A 18 5.25 -0.54 -5.52
N ALA A 19 6.57 -0.55 -5.32
CA ALA A 19 7.50 -1.09 -6.30
C ALA A 19 7.31 -2.60 -6.50
N THR A 20 7.16 -3.39 -5.43
CA THR A 20 6.90 -4.83 -5.52
C THR A 20 5.56 -5.12 -6.19
N LEU A 21 4.51 -4.34 -5.89
CA LEU A 21 3.21 -4.47 -6.57
C LEU A 21 3.31 -4.13 -8.06
N ALA A 22 4.06 -3.09 -8.42
CA ALA A 22 4.31 -2.74 -9.82
C ALA A 22 5.13 -3.81 -10.55
N MET A 23 6.13 -4.40 -9.90
CA MET A 23 6.90 -5.52 -10.47
C MET A 23 6.03 -6.78 -10.66
N LEU A 24 5.18 -7.11 -9.70
CA LEU A 24 4.22 -8.21 -9.81
C LEU A 24 3.21 -7.97 -10.94
N ALA A 25 2.71 -6.75 -11.07
CA ALA A 25 1.87 -6.31 -12.19
C ALA A 25 2.53 -6.58 -13.54
N HIS A 26 3.79 -6.16 -13.63
CA HIS A 26 4.56 -6.22 -14.85
C HIS A 26 4.90 -7.67 -15.21
N ALA A 27 5.29 -8.48 -14.21
CA ALA A 27 5.49 -9.91 -14.38
C ALA A 27 4.21 -10.60 -14.89
N PHE A 28 3.07 -10.29 -14.28
CA PHE A 28 1.77 -10.82 -14.71
C PHE A 28 1.42 -10.42 -16.15
N LEU A 29 1.63 -9.15 -16.51
CA LEU A 29 1.42 -8.65 -17.87
C LEU A 29 2.35 -9.33 -18.88
N CYS A 30 3.62 -9.50 -18.56
CA CYS A 30 4.58 -10.22 -19.40
C CYS A 30 4.19 -11.69 -19.60
N THR A 31 3.75 -12.38 -18.54
CA THR A 31 3.27 -13.76 -18.64
C THR A 31 1.99 -13.85 -19.48
N ALA A 32 1.04 -12.92 -19.31
CA ALA A 32 -0.18 -12.91 -20.10
C ALA A 32 0.09 -12.57 -21.58
N ALA A 33 1.04 -11.67 -21.85
CA ALA A 33 1.43 -11.30 -23.21
C ALA A 33 2.19 -12.42 -23.94
N THR A 34 3.01 -13.21 -23.22
CA THR A 34 3.71 -14.38 -23.77
C THR A 34 2.76 -15.54 -24.02
N GLU A 35 1.90 -15.87 -23.06
CA GLU A 35 0.81 -16.85 -23.24
C GLU A 35 -0.04 -16.53 -24.48
N ARG A 36 -0.39 -15.25 -24.69
CA ARG A 36 -1.18 -14.81 -25.84
C ARG A 36 -0.43 -14.86 -27.18
N ARG A 37 0.91 -14.78 -27.16
CA ARG A 37 1.74 -14.95 -28.36
C ARG A 37 1.89 -16.41 -28.74
N ASP A 38 2.05 -17.29 -27.75
CA ASP A 38 2.43 -18.69 -27.97
C ASP A 38 1.25 -19.66 -28.02
N ARG A 39 0.07 -19.28 -27.50
CA ARG A 39 -1.17 -20.07 -27.63
C ARG A 39 -2.16 -19.40 -28.59
N PRO A 40 -2.44 -19.98 -29.77
CA PRO A 40 -3.67 -19.64 -30.49
C PRO A 40 -4.87 -19.96 -29.59
N ALA A 41 -5.86 -19.06 -29.55
CA ALA A 41 -6.94 -19.10 -28.59
C ALA A 41 -7.63 -20.48 -28.56
N PRO A 42 -7.80 -21.12 -27.39
CA PRO A 42 -8.57 -22.35 -27.29
C PRO A 42 -10.04 -22.07 -27.61
N ASP A 43 -10.67 -23.01 -28.33
CA ASP A 43 -12.03 -22.91 -28.84
C ASP A 43 -13.04 -22.49 -27.76
N GLY A 44 -13.69 -21.33 -27.97
CA GLY A 44 -14.85 -20.86 -27.20
C GLY A 44 -14.61 -19.76 -26.17
N LEU A 45 -13.36 -19.32 -25.92
CA LEU A 45 -13.06 -18.20 -25.02
C LEU A 45 -12.41 -17.03 -25.76
N ILE A 46 -12.96 -15.83 -25.58
CA ILE A 46 -12.36 -14.60 -26.11
C ILE A 46 -10.96 -14.45 -25.49
N PRO A 47 -9.92 -14.12 -26.27
CA PRO A 47 -8.60 -13.84 -25.70
C PRO A 47 -8.72 -12.78 -24.62
N MET A 48 -8.17 -13.08 -23.43
CA MET A 48 -8.21 -12.20 -22.25
C MET A 48 -7.99 -10.75 -22.68
N THR A 49 -9.04 -9.94 -22.58
CA THR A 49 -9.00 -8.56 -23.07
C THR A 49 -8.12 -7.73 -22.12
N GLY A 50 -7.48 -6.68 -22.64
CA GLY A 50 -6.70 -5.78 -21.78
C GLY A 50 -7.53 -5.21 -20.62
N ASN A 51 -8.85 -5.09 -20.83
CA ASN A 51 -9.79 -4.62 -19.82
C ASN A 51 -10.01 -5.63 -18.67
N GLU A 52 -10.09 -6.93 -18.97
CA GLU A 52 -10.14 -7.99 -17.93
C GLU A 52 -8.86 -8.05 -17.12
N ILE A 53 -7.71 -7.91 -17.77
CA ILE A 53 -6.42 -7.84 -17.08
C ILE A 53 -6.38 -6.63 -16.14
N GLN A 54 -6.85 -5.47 -16.58
CA GLN A 54 -6.97 -4.29 -15.71
C GLN A 54 -7.94 -4.52 -14.56
N HIS A 55 -9.07 -5.19 -14.80
CA HIS A 55 -10.07 -5.46 -13.76
C HIS A 55 -9.52 -6.41 -12.69
N LEU A 56 -8.85 -7.49 -13.10
CA LEU A 56 -8.19 -8.44 -12.20
C LEU A 56 -7.08 -7.76 -11.39
N PHE A 57 -6.29 -6.92 -12.05
CA PHE A 57 -5.21 -6.18 -11.40
C PHE A 57 -5.74 -5.17 -10.38
N ALA A 58 -6.78 -4.41 -10.74
CA ALA A 58 -7.45 -3.49 -9.83
C ALA A 58 -8.04 -4.23 -8.62
N ALA A 59 -8.65 -5.40 -8.83
CA ALA A 59 -9.16 -6.24 -7.76
C ALA A 59 -8.04 -6.74 -6.83
N LEU A 60 -6.87 -7.08 -7.37
CA LEU A 60 -5.71 -7.54 -6.60
C LEU A 60 -5.10 -6.45 -5.71
N ILE A 61 -5.09 -5.19 -6.17
CA ILE A 61 -4.49 -4.06 -5.42
C ILE A 61 -5.48 -3.41 -4.44
N ARG A 62 -6.79 -3.52 -4.67
CA ARG A 62 -7.82 -2.91 -3.79
C ARG A 62 -7.64 -3.25 -2.29
N PRO A 63 -7.33 -4.50 -1.88
CA PRO A 63 -7.02 -4.84 -0.49
C PRO A 63 -5.77 -4.13 0.05
N ALA A 64 -4.74 -3.95 -0.78
CA ALA A 64 -3.50 -3.29 -0.40
C ALA A 64 -3.70 -1.78 -0.15
N HIS A 65 -4.59 -1.15 -0.94
CA HIS A 65 -5.02 0.24 -0.71
C HIS A 65 -5.77 0.40 0.60
N ASP A 66 -6.72 -0.49 0.90
CA ASP A 66 -7.47 -0.47 2.16
C ASP A 66 -6.54 -0.63 3.37
N LEU A 67 -5.61 -1.58 3.33
CA LEU A 67 -4.61 -1.75 4.39
C LEU A 67 -3.74 -0.49 4.58
N ALA A 68 -3.30 0.15 3.50
CA ALA A 68 -2.51 1.38 3.58
C ALA A 68 -3.32 2.54 4.19
N HIS A 69 -4.61 2.63 3.86
CA HIS A 69 -5.52 3.60 4.44
C HIS A 69 -5.73 3.35 5.95
N ARG A 70 -6.02 2.11 6.34
CA ARG A 70 -6.18 1.70 7.76
C ARG A 70 -4.93 1.97 8.59
N LEU A 71 -3.73 1.66 8.07
CA LEU A 71 -2.46 1.94 8.75
C LEU A 71 -2.24 3.46 8.90
N ARG A 72 -2.60 4.25 7.89
CA ARG A 72 -2.51 5.71 7.94
C ARG A 72 -3.45 6.29 9.00
N TRP A 73 -4.68 5.81 9.04
CA TRP A 73 -5.67 6.18 10.05
C TRP A 73 -5.23 5.83 11.47
N SER A 74 -4.71 4.61 11.66
CA SER A 74 -4.14 4.17 12.94
C SER A 74 -3.01 5.09 13.41
N HIS A 75 -2.11 5.45 12.48
CA HIS A 75 -1.00 6.33 12.80
C HIS A 75 -1.44 7.76 13.14
N TRP A 76 -2.41 8.31 12.40
CA TRP A 76 -3.00 9.60 12.71
C TRP A 76 -3.62 9.61 14.11
N ARG A 77 -4.43 8.59 14.44
CA ARG A 77 -5.07 8.45 15.75
C ARG A 77 -4.04 8.40 16.88
N ARG A 78 -3.00 7.58 16.74
CA ARG A 78 -1.93 7.44 17.77
C ARG A 78 -1.17 8.76 17.98
N ARG A 79 -0.86 9.49 16.91
CA ARG A 79 -0.25 10.82 17.02
C ARG A 79 -1.15 11.80 17.75
N HIS A 80 -2.45 11.78 17.45
CA HIS A 80 -3.41 12.65 18.12
C HIS A 80 -3.54 12.32 19.61
N GLN A 81 -3.60 11.03 19.96
CA GLN A 81 -3.60 10.57 21.36
C GLN A 81 -2.32 10.98 22.10
N ALA A 82 -1.15 10.87 21.47
CA ALA A 82 0.12 11.31 22.06
C ALA A 82 0.14 12.83 22.31
N ARG A 83 -0.44 13.62 21.39
CA ARG A 83 -0.60 15.07 21.57
C ARG A 83 -1.54 15.38 22.75
N ALA A 84 -2.68 14.71 22.84
CA ALA A 84 -3.62 14.88 23.96
C ALA A 84 -2.96 14.52 25.31
N ARG A 85 -2.22 13.40 25.38
CA ARG A 85 -1.45 13.01 26.56
C ARG A 85 -0.42 14.07 26.94
N ARG A 86 0.34 14.61 25.98
CA ARG A 86 1.31 15.68 26.23
C ARG A 86 0.65 16.94 26.80
N CYS A 87 -0.50 17.34 26.27
CA CYS A 87 -1.24 18.49 26.82
C CYS A 87 -1.74 18.20 28.24
N HIS A 88 -2.25 16.99 28.49
CA HIS A 88 -2.71 16.58 29.82
C HIS A 88 -1.57 16.59 30.86
N TYR A 89 -0.41 16.00 30.52
CA TYR A 89 0.77 16.03 31.40
C TYR A 89 1.30 17.45 31.63
N ARG A 90 1.31 18.30 30.59
CA ARG A 90 1.67 19.72 30.74
C ARG A 90 0.73 20.47 31.68
N HIS A 91 -0.56 20.18 31.59
CA HIS A 91 -1.55 20.77 32.49
C HIS A 91 -1.39 20.25 33.92
N GLN A 92 -1.18 18.95 34.11
CA GLN A 92 -0.93 18.38 35.44
C GLN A 92 0.36 18.93 36.08
N ALA A 93 1.43 19.08 35.31
CA ALA A 93 2.69 19.66 35.79
C ALA A 93 2.59 21.16 36.11
N ALA A 94 1.62 21.88 35.54
CA ALA A 94 1.33 23.27 35.88
C ALA A 94 0.40 23.42 37.10
N VAL A 95 -0.28 22.34 37.50
CA VAL A 95 -1.24 22.31 38.61
C VAL A 95 -0.65 21.67 39.87
N GLN A 96 0.40 20.86 39.76
CA GLN A 96 1.21 20.42 40.92
C GLN A 96 2.25 21.51 41.26
N PRO A 97 2.23 22.06 42.50
CA PRO A 97 3.17 23.08 42.96
C PRO A 97 4.57 22.55 43.23
#